data_AF-A0A7L2HJW4-F1
#
_entry.id   AF-A0A7L2HJW4-F1
#
_cell.length_a   1.000
_cell.length_b   1.000
_cell.length_c   1.000
_cell.angle_alpha   90.00
_cell.angle_beta   90.00
_cell.angle_gamma   90.00
#
_symmetry.space_group_name_H-M   'P 1'
#
loop_
_entity.id
_entity.type
_entity.pdbx_description
1 polymer ?
#
loop_
_entity_poly.entity_id
_entity_poly.type
_entity_poly.pdbx_seq_one_letter_code
_entity_poly.pdbx_strand_id
1 'polypeptide(L)'
;QVKELFINDYEEVFKIELPNKDERRMFFEDLIVNQAAKPPLSKNNAAWQPLEVLPVAPPPKPKQLTEEEIRQLEEQEEDTLRELRIFLRDVTHRLAVDRRFRAFTKPVDPEEVPDYDAVIKQPMDLSAVLSKIDLHQYLTARDFLKDIDLICSNALEYNPDKDPGDRLIRHRACTLRDTAYAIVREEIDEDFERCCEEIQESRKKRGMCCSSSKYAPSYYHVMPKQNSVPGCKKTDSKGSEKMKMPAVPVDSSTPRSNSKLHFIQTFLEKVSKSLIL
;
A
#
# COMPACT_ATOMS: atom_id res chain seq x y z
N GLN A 1 52.90 24.97 -22.33
CA GLN A 1 53.57 25.94 -21.43
C GLN A 1 54.76 25.35 -20.66
N VAL A 2 54.78 24.06 -20.26
CA VAL A 2 55.96 23.51 -19.54
C VAL A 2 57.16 23.16 -20.45
N LYS A 3 56.94 22.93 -21.76
CA LYS A 3 58.01 22.55 -22.72
C LYS A 3 58.99 23.67 -23.08
N GLU A 4 58.69 24.93 -22.76
CA GLU A 4 59.53 26.09 -23.07
C GLU A 4 60.50 26.46 -21.93
N LEU A 5 60.41 25.78 -20.78
CA LEU A 5 61.25 26.01 -19.60
C LEU A 5 62.61 25.31 -19.66
N PHE A 6 62.78 24.35 -20.57
CA PHE A 6 64.00 23.55 -20.66
C PHE A 6 64.74 23.83 -21.97
N ILE A 7 65.95 24.37 -21.85
CA ILE A 7 66.82 24.74 -22.97
C ILE A 7 67.57 23.47 -23.41
N ASN A 8 67.37 23.02 -24.66
CA ASN A 8 67.96 21.77 -25.18
C ASN A 8 69.50 21.76 -25.28
N ASP A 9 70.15 22.91 -25.10
CA ASP A 9 71.61 23.06 -25.23
C ASP A 9 72.37 22.75 -23.93
N TYR A 10 71.65 22.63 -22.81
CA TYR A 10 72.17 22.07 -21.56
C TYR A 10 71.66 20.63 -21.42
N GLU A 11 72.47 19.70 -20.92
CA GLU A 11 72.15 18.26 -20.73
C GLU A 11 70.98 17.98 -19.75
N GLU A 12 70.11 18.97 -19.50
CA GLU A 12 69.01 18.96 -18.54
C GLU A 12 67.73 18.32 -19.09
N VAL A 13 67.69 17.97 -20.39
CA VAL A 13 66.54 17.31 -21.04
C VAL A 13 66.90 15.89 -21.49
N PHE A 14 66.59 14.91 -20.65
CA PHE A 14 66.71 13.50 -21.01
C PHE A 14 65.44 13.02 -21.73
N LYS A 15 65.52 12.81 -23.05
CA LYS A 15 64.42 12.25 -23.83
C LYS A 15 64.40 10.73 -23.68
N ILE A 16 63.47 10.23 -22.86
CA ILE A 16 63.22 8.80 -22.72
C ILE A 16 62.34 8.35 -23.88
N GLU A 17 62.86 7.49 -24.75
CA GLU A 17 62.05 6.82 -25.77
C GLU A 17 61.20 5.71 -25.15
N LEU A 18 60.00 5.48 -25.69
CA LEU A 18 59.13 4.43 -25.19
C LEU A 18 59.75 3.06 -25.51
N PRO A 19 59.92 2.18 -24.52
CA PRO A 19 60.57 0.90 -24.75
C PRO A 19 59.84 0.10 -25.82
N ASN A 20 60.60 -0.49 -26.74
CA ASN A 20 60.05 -1.30 -27.81
C ASN A 20 59.53 -2.65 -27.28
N LYS A 21 58.84 -3.43 -28.13
CA LYS A 21 58.21 -4.70 -27.70
C LYS A 21 59.24 -5.69 -27.15
N ASP A 22 60.44 -5.72 -27.71
CA ASP A 22 61.48 -6.66 -27.32
C ASP A 22 62.17 -6.23 -26.02
N GLU A 23 62.40 -4.93 -25.81
CA GLU A 23 62.89 -4.36 -24.55
C GLU A 23 61.93 -4.60 -23.40
N ARG A 24 60.62 -4.41 -23.64
CA ARG A 24 59.59 -4.77 -22.65
C ARG A 24 59.60 -6.26 -22.36
N ARG A 25 59.74 -7.10 -23.39
CA ARG A 25 59.80 -8.56 -23.20
C ARG A 25 61.01 -8.92 -22.35
N MET A 26 62.21 -8.43 -22.67
CA MET A 26 63.42 -8.70 -21.89
C MET A 26 63.30 -8.22 -20.45
N PHE A 27 62.76 -7.03 -20.23
CA PHE A 27 62.61 -6.47 -18.89
C PHE A 27 61.63 -7.30 -18.03
N PHE A 28 60.51 -7.74 -18.61
CA PHE A 28 59.46 -8.46 -17.88
C PHE A 28 59.55 -9.99 -17.96
N GLU A 29 60.47 -10.53 -18.76
CA GLU A 29 60.64 -11.98 -18.93
C GLU A 29 60.92 -12.66 -17.60
N ASP A 30 61.83 -12.12 -16.79
CA ASP A 30 62.13 -12.72 -15.49
C ASP A 30 60.93 -12.67 -14.54
N LEU A 31 60.23 -11.53 -14.46
CA LEU A 31 59.07 -11.39 -13.59
C LEU A 31 57.92 -12.33 -14.00
N ILE A 32 57.61 -12.41 -15.29
CA ILE A 32 56.43 -13.13 -15.78
C ILE A 32 56.74 -14.61 -15.99
N VAL A 33 57.86 -14.93 -16.65
CA VAL A 33 58.19 -16.31 -17.04
C VAL A 33 58.93 -17.04 -15.92
N ASN A 34 59.78 -16.36 -15.14
CA ASN A 34 60.60 -17.03 -14.13
C ASN A 34 60.07 -16.87 -12.70
N GLN A 35 59.47 -15.74 -12.33
CA GLN A 35 58.98 -15.50 -10.96
C GLN A 35 57.50 -15.86 -10.82
N ALA A 36 56.63 -15.39 -11.71
CA ALA A 36 55.19 -15.66 -11.63
C ALA A 36 54.81 -17.09 -12.02
N ALA A 37 55.63 -17.78 -12.83
CA ALA A 37 55.40 -19.19 -13.17
C ALA A 37 55.89 -20.17 -12.11
N LYS A 38 56.69 -19.72 -11.12
CA LYS A 38 57.07 -20.58 -10.00
C LYS A 38 55.84 -20.82 -9.13
N PRO A 39 55.46 -22.08 -8.86
CA PRO A 39 54.40 -22.35 -7.91
C PRO A 39 54.80 -21.73 -6.56
N PRO A 40 53.85 -21.15 -5.81
CA PRO A 40 54.13 -20.65 -4.48
C PRO A 40 54.77 -21.78 -3.66
N LEU A 41 55.79 -21.45 -2.87
CA LEU A 41 56.49 -22.44 -2.03
C LEU A 41 55.46 -23.26 -1.27
N SER A 42 55.37 -24.55 -1.59
CA SER A 42 54.41 -25.45 -0.94
C SER A 42 54.81 -25.58 0.52
N LYS A 43 54.13 -24.83 1.39
CA LYS A 43 54.20 -25.06 2.83
C LYS A 43 53.41 -26.35 3.12
N ASN A 44 54.02 -27.51 2.88
CA ASN A 44 53.45 -28.82 3.22
C ASN A 44 53.12 -28.96 4.72
N ASN A 45 53.55 -28.00 5.56
CA ASN A 45 53.20 -27.92 6.98
C ASN A 45 51.96 -27.06 7.27
N ALA A 46 51.44 -26.29 6.31
CA ALA A 46 50.23 -25.50 6.49
C ALA A 46 48.94 -26.33 6.34
N ALA A 47 49.01 -27.47 5.63
CA ALA A 47 47.87 -28.37 5.42
C ALA A 47 47.43 -29.13 6.69
N TRP A 48 48.26 -29.14 7.75
CA TRP A 48 47.98 -29.83 9.01
C TRP A 48 47.79 -28.88 10.20
N GLN A 49 47.86 -27.57 9.99
CA GLN A 49 47.39 -26.61 10.98
C GLN A 49 45.88 -26.47 10.76
N PRO A 50 45.03 -26.86 11.72
CA PRO A 50 43.60 -26.57 11.61
C PRO A 50 43.47 -25.06 11.48
N LEU A 51 43.04 -24.59 10.31
CA LEU A 51 42.71 -23.18 10.13
C LEU A 51 41.65 -22.84 11.18
N GLU A 52 41.93 -21.83 12.01
CA GLU A 52 41.02 -21.39 13.05
C GLU A 52 39.69 -21.02 12.37
N VAL A 53 38.65 -21.82 12.62
CA VAL A 53 37.34 -21.61 12.01
C VAL A 53 36.79 -20.33 12.61
N LEU A 54 36.90 -19.24 11.87
CA LEU A 54 36.30 -17.98 12.26
C LEU A 54 34.79 -18.20 12.45
N PRO A 55 34.20 -17.67 13.53
CA PRO A 55 32.76 -17.79 13.74
C PRO A 55 32.04 -17.21 12.52
N VAL A 56 31.13 -18.00 11.95
CA VAL A 56 30.30 -17.58 10.81
C VAL A 56 29.64 -16.26 11.20
N ALA A 57 29.88 -15.22 10.40
CA ALA A 57 29.29 -13.91 10.66
C ALA A 57 27.77 -14.08 10.81
N PRO A 58 27.16 -13.54 11.88
CA PRO A 58 25.72 -13.58 12.01
C PRO A 58 25.13 -12.98 10.73
N PRO A 59 24.09 -13.61 10.15
CA PRO A 59 23.53 -13.16 8.89
C PRO A 59 23.21 -11.66 9.01
N PRO A 60 23.55 -10.85 7.98
CA PRO A 60 23.24 -9.43 8.01
C PRO A 60 21.77 -9.28 8.39
N LYS A 61 21.49 -8.39 9.35
CA LYS A 61 20.11 -8.13 9.78
C LYS A 61 19.27 -7.89 8.52
N PRO A 62 18.06 -8.46 8.41
CA PRO A 62 17.20 -8.26 7.26
C PRO A 62 17.20 -6.79 6.89
N LYS A 63 17.47 -6.45 5.62
CA LYS A 63 17.45 -5.06 5.17
C LYS A 63 16.09 -4.48 5.55
N GLN A 64 16.07 -3.59 6.54
CA GLN A 64 14.91 -2.78 6.84
C GLN A 64 14.84 -1.73 5.74
N LEU A 65 13.70 -1.66 5.05
CA LEU A 65 13.47 -0.62 4.04
C LEU A 65 13.76 0.75 4.66
N THR A 66 14.38 1.62 3.89
CA THR A 66 14.62 3.00 4.30
C THR A 66 13.29 3.69 4.59
N GLU A 67 13.32 4.72 5.44
CA GLU A 67 12.11 5.48 5.80
C GLU A 67 11.42 6.09 4.57
N GLU A 68 12.19 6.44 3.55
CA GLU A 68 11.68 6.92 2.26
C GLU A 68 10.95 5.82 1.47
N GLU A 69 11.51 4.60 1.40
CA GLU A 69 10.85 3.45 0.75
C GLU A 69 9.55 3.07 1.47
N ILE A 70 9.52 3.17 2.80
CA ILE A 70 8.29 2.96 3.58
C ILE A 70 7.25 4.00 3.22
N ARG A 71 7.62 5.29 3.15
CA ARG A 71 6.68 6.36 2.79
C ARG A 71 6.08 6.16 1.40
N GLN A 72 6.90 5.79 0.42
CA GLN A 72 6.45 5.53 -0.95
C GLN A 72 5.50 4.32 -1.02
N LEU A 73 5.80 3.25 -0.28
CA LEU A 73 4.89 2.10 -0.18
C LEU A 73 3.56 2.52 0.42
N GLU A 74 3.56 3.27 1.52
CA GLU A 74 2.32 3.73 2.17
C GLU A 74 1.49 4.63 1.26
N GLU A 75 2.12 5.50 0.47
CA GLU A 75 1.44 6.33 -0.53
C GLU A 75 0.80 5.48 -1.62
N GLN A 76 1.52 4.49 -2.15
CA GLN A 76 0.98 3.57 -3.15
C GLN A 76 -0.17 2.70 -2.59
N GLU A 77 -0.08 2.27 -1.33
CA GLU A 77 -1.18 1.58 -0.63
C GLU A 77 -2.41 2.50 -0.51
N GLU A 78 -2.22 3.77 -0.13
CA GLU A 78 -3.31 4.74 0.01
C GLU A 78 -3.97 5.09 -1.33
N ASP A 79 -3.21 5.13 -2.42
CA ASP A 79 -3.75 5.31 -3.77
C ASP A 79 -4.71 4.17 -4.14
N THR A 80 -4.29 2.92 -3.94
CA THR A 80 -5.13 1.73 -4.17
C THR A 80 -6.37 1.75 -3.29
N LEU A 81 -6.23 2.07 -2.00
CA LEU A 81 -7.38 2.18 -1.10
C LEU A 81 -8.30 3.36 -1.45
N ARG A 82 -7.78 4.44 -2.04
CA ARG A 82 -8.60 5.55 -2.53
C ARG A 82 -9.46 5.11 -3.71
N GLU A 83 -8.92 4.35 -4.64
CA GLU A 83 -9.67 3.76 -5.75
C GLU A 83 -10.80 2.85 -5.22
N LEU A 84 -10.50 2.00 -4.23
CA LEU A 84 -11.51 1.17 -3.57
C LEU A 84 -12.62 2.04 -2.96
N ARG A 85 -12.28 3.09 -2.19
CA ARG A 85 -13.29 3.96 -1.57
C ARG A 85 -14.17 4.68 -2.58
N ILE A 86 -13.63 5.11 -3.71
CA ILE A 86 -14.42 5.72 -4.79
C ILE A 86 -15.42 4.71 -5.33
N PHE A 87 -14.96 3.49 -5.63
CA PHE A 87 -15.81 2.41 -6.10
C PHE A 87 -16.94 2.08 -5.11
N LEU A 88 -16.59 1.84 -3.84
CA LEU A 88 -17.57 1.50 -2.80
C LEU A 88 -18.64 2.60 -2.62
N ARG A 89 -18.24 3.88 -2.73
CA ARG A 89 -19.18 5.01 -2.66
C ARG A 89 -20.16 5.00 -3.82
N ASP A 90 -19.68 4.72 -5.04
CA ASP A 90 -20.54 4.62 -6.22
C ASP A 90 -21.57 3.48 -6.09
N VAL A 91 -21.11 2.28 -5.71
CA VAL A 91 -22.00 1.14 -5.47
C VAL A 91 -23.05 1.48 -4.43
N THR A 92 -22.63 2.04 -3.28
CA THR A 92 -23.56 2.40 -2.20
C THR A 92 -24.58 3.45 -2.65
N HIS A 93 -24.16 4.44 -3.44
CA HIS A 93 -25.04 5.45 -3.99
C HIS A 93 -26.07 4.84 -4.96
N ARG A 94 -25.65 3.96 -5.87
CA ARG A 94 -26.55 3.22 -6.79
C ARG A 94 -27.60 2.42 -6.03
N LEU A 95 -27.21 1.75 -4.95
CA LEU A 95 -28.16 1.05 -4.07
C LEU A 95 -29.10 2.03 -3.35
N ALA A 96 -28.60 3.15 -2.85
CA ALA A 96 -29.42 4.11 -2.10
C ALA A 96 -30.46 4.85 -2.97
N VAL A 97 -30.18 5.06 -4.26
CA VAL A 97 -31.11 5.71 -5.21
C VAL A 97 -32.26 4.78 -5.61
N ASP A 98 -32.06 3.46 -5.56
CA ASP A 98 -33.10 2.51 -5.90
C ASP A 98 -34.25 2.55 -4.87
N ARG A 99 -35.46 2.86 -5.35
CA ARG A 99 -36.67 2.95 -4.53
C ARG A 99 -37.00 1.67 -3.77
N ARG A 100 -36.56 0.51 -4.26
CA ARG A 100 -36.75 -0.79 -3.60
C ARG A 100 -36.00 -0.86 -2.27
N PHE A 101 -34.91 -0.11 -2.13
CA PHE A 101 -34.01 -0.19 -0.99
C PHE A 101 -34.16 0.99 -0.02
N ARG A 102 -35.15 1.87 -0.22
CA ARG A 102 -35.38 3.07 0.60
C ARG A 102 -35.43 2.78 2.10
N ALA A 103 -35.99 1.63 2.50
CA ALA A 103 -36.08 1.22 3.90
C ALA A 103 -34.71 0.96 4.57
N PHE A 104 -33.65 0.73 3.80
CA PHE A 104 -32.30 0.44 4.29
C PHE A 104 -31.36 1.65 4.14
N THR A 105 -31.87 2.80 3.69
CA THR A 105 -31.05 3.99 3.42
C THR A 105 -30.67 4.77 4.67
N LYS A 106 -31.45 4.64 5.74
CA LYS A 106 -31.26 5.31 7.02
C LYS A 106 -31.38 4.30 8.16
N PRO A 107 -30.83 4.62 9.35
CA PRO A 107 -31.07 3.82 10.55
C PRO A 107 -32.56 3.69 10.83
N VAL A 108 -32.97 2.57 11.43
CA VAL A 108 -34.33 2.38 11.93
C VAL A 108 -34.58 3.36 13.07
N ASP A 109 -35.70 4.08 13.03
CA ASP A 109 -36.05 5.05 14.04
C ASP A 109 -36.60 4.34 15.30
N PRO A 110 -35.97 4.51 16.48
CA PRO A 110 -36.45 3.90 17.72
C PRO A 110 -37.81 4.45 18.17
N GLU A 111 -38.25 5.63 17.69
CA GLU A 111 -39.61 6.13 17.95
C GLU A 111 -40.66 5.35 17.16
N GLU A 112 -40.34 4.95 15.91
CA GLU A 112 -41.23 4.15 15.07
C GLU A 112 -41.18 2.66 15.46
N VAL A 113 -40.02 2.16 15.88
CA VAL A 113 -39.78 0.74 16.19
C VAL A 113 -39.01 0.60 17.52
N PRO A 114 -39.68 0.71 18.68
CA PRO A 114 -39.02 0.81 19.98
C PRO A 114 -38.29 -0.46 20.44
N ASP A 115 -38.67 -1.62 19.92
CA ASP A 115 -38.10 -2.92 20.26
C ASP A 115 -36.96 -3.35 19.33
N TYR A 116 -36.64 -2.55 18.30
CA TYR A 116 -35.61 -2.89 17.30
C TYR A 116 -34.23 -3.10 17.94
N ASP A 117 -33.77 -2.15 18.76
CA ASP A 117 -32.46 -2.22 19.44
C ASP A 117 -32.37 -3.33 20.49
N ALA A 118 -33.53 -3.81 20.98
CA ALA A 118 -33.58 -4.94 21.89
C ALA A 118 -33.33 -6.26 21.16
N VAL A 119 -33.83 -6.39 19.93
CA VAL A 119 -33.68 -7.58 19.08
C VAL A 119 -32.33 -7.56 18.35
N ILE A 120 -32.06 -6.50 17.58
CA ILE A 120 -30.89 -6.37 16.73
C ILE A 120 -29.73 -5.75 17.49
N LYS A 121 -28.65 -6.53 17.67
CA LYS A 121 -27.48 -6.10 18.45
C LYS A 121 -26.52 -5.20 17.70
N GLN A 122 -26.48 -5.33 16.38
CA GLN A 122 -25.56 -4.59 15.52
C GLN A 122 -26.34 -3.99 14.34
N PRO A 123 -27.04 -2.86 14.55
CA PRO A 123 -27.76 -2.20 13.47
C PRO A 123 -26.78 -1.74 12.37
N MET A 124 -27.24 -1.79 11.12
CA MET A 124 -26.49 -1.34 9.95
C MET A 124 -27.46 -0.83 8.88
N ASP A 125 -27.03 0.19 8.14
CA ASP A 125 -27.78 0.83 7.07
C ASP A 125 -26.83 1.47 6.05
N LEU A 126 -27.34 1.85 4.87
CA LEU A 126 -26.49 2.37 3.79
C LEU A 126 -25.84 3.73 4.14
N SER A 127 -26.43 4.55 5.01
CA SER A 127 -25.80 5.80 5.47
C SER A 127 -24.66 5.55 6.45
N ALA A 128 -24.79 4.55 7.32
CA ALA A 128 -23.70 4.06 8.16
C ALA A 128 -22.56 3.47 7.31
N VAL A 129 -22.88 2.70 6.27
CA VAL A 129 -21.88 2.18 5.32
C VAL A 129 -21.13 3.31 4.62
N LEU A 130 -21.82 4.34 4.13
CA LEU A 130 -21.16 5.54 3.56
C LEU A 130 -20.21 6.21 4.58
N SER A 131 -20.66 6.34 5.83
CA SER A 131 -19.84 6.91 6.91
C SER A 131 -18.60 6.05 7.18
N LYS A 132 -18.72 4.72 7.16
CA LYS A 132 -17.59 3.79 7.32
C LYS A 132 -16.61 3.86 6.15
N ILE A 133 -17.07 4.10 4.92
CA ILE A 133 -16.22 4.36 3.74
C ILE A 133 -15.39 5.63 3.97
N ASP A 134 -16.03 6.73 4.40
CA ASP A 134 -15.37 8.01 4.64
C ASP A 134 -14.39 7.96 5.82
N LEU A 135 -14.64 7.08 6.79
CA LEU A 135 -13.75 6.78 7.92
C LEU A 135 -12.64 5.76 7.58
N HIS A 136 -12.53 5.35 6.31
CA HIS A 136 -11.53 4.41 5.81
C HIS A 136 -11.57 3.04 6.54
N GLN A 137 -12.75 2.59 6.97
CA GLN A 137 -12.89 1.35 7.74
C GLN A 137 -12.89 0.09 6.86
N TYR A 138 -13.08 0.25 5.55
CA TYR A 138 -13.02 -0.85 4.58
C TYR A 138 -11.67 -0.85 3.87
N LEU A 139 -10.93 -1.96 4.02
CA LEU A 139 -9.67 -2.18 3.31
C LEU A 139 -9.83 -3.15 2.13
N THR A 140 -10.93 -3.87 2.06
CA THR A 140 -11.27 -4.84 1.01
C THR A 140 -12.74 -4.72 0.64
N ALA A 141 -13.12 -5.13 -0.58
CA ALA A 141 -14.54 -5.18 -0.95
C ALA A 141 -15.30 -6.21 -0.12
N ARG A 142 -14.61 -7.27 0.32
CA ARG A 142 -15.17 -8.25 1.26
C ARG A 142 -15.62 -7.63 2.58
N ASP A 143 -14.87 -6.67 3.15
CA ASP A 143 -15.28 -6.00 4.39
C ASP A 143 -16.54 -5.15 4.19
N PHE A 144 -16.69 -4.53 3.02
CA PHE A 144 -17.91 -3.82 2.64
C PHE A 144 -19.09 -4.79 2.50
N LEU A 145 -18.92 -5.91 1.80
CA LEU A 145 -19.99 -6.90 1.60
C LEU A 145 -20.47 -7.52 2.92
N LYS A 146 -19.61 -7.65 3.94
CA LYS A 146 -20.03 -8.09 5.28
C LYS A 146 -21.08 -7.17 5.91
N ASP A 147 -20.95 -5.86 5.74
CA ASP A 147 -21.96 -4.93 6.27
C ASP A 147 -23.25 -4.95 5.44
N ILE A 148 -23.16 -5.20 4.13
CA ILE A 148 -24.36 -5.44 3.29
C ILE A 148 -25.07 -6.73 3.73
N ASP A 149 -24.32 -7.79 4.03
CA ASP A 149 -24.85 -9.03 4.60
C ASP A 149 -25.48 -8.78 5.98
N LEU A 150 -24.90 -7.88 6.77
CA LEU A 150 -25.43 -7.50 8.08
C LEU A 150 -26.80 -6.79 7.93
N ILE A 151 -26.94 -5.86 6.98
CA ILE A 151 -28.25 -5.23 6.67
C ILE A 151 -29.27 -6.32 6.31
N CYS A 152 -28.88 -7.28 5.46
CA CYS A 152 -29.77 -8.34 5.03
C CYS A 152 -30.16 -9.28 6.18
N SER A 153 -29.20 -9.76 6.94
CA SER A 153 -29.43 -10.66 8.08
C SER A 153 -30.27 -10.01 9.17
N ASN A 154 -30.00 -8.74 9.53
CA ASN A 154 -30.82 -7.98 10.47
C ASN A 154 -32.28 -7.86 10.00
N ALA A 155 -32.50 -7.64 8.71
CA ALA A 155 -33.86 -7.58 8.15
C ALA A 155 -34.56 -8.95 8.20
N LEU A 156 -33.84 -10.04 7.96
CA LEU A 156 -34.40 -11.40 8.06
C LEU A 156 -34.66 -11.84 9.51
N GLU A 157 -33.83 -11.38 10.46
CA GLU A 157 -33.96 -11.69 11.89
C GLU A 157 -35.12 -10.93 12.53
N TYR A 158 -35.25 -9.63 12.21
CA TYR A 158 -36.29 -8.79 12.79
C TYR A 158 -37.68 -9.04 12.19
N ASN A 159 -37.77 -9.29 10.87
CA ASN A 159 -39.04 -9.36 10.16
C ASN A 159 -39.42 -10.83 9.84
N PRO A 160 -40.29 -11.49 10.62
CA PRO A 160 -40.67 -12.89 10.40
C PRO A 160 -41.55 -13.08 9.15
N ASP A 161 -41.59 -14.29 8.57
CA ASP A 161 -42.35 -14.59 7.33
C ASP A 161 -43.89 -14.67 7.50
N LYS A 162 -44.45 -13.93 8.46
CA LYS A 162 -45.87 -14.01 8.84
C LYS A 162 -46.71 -13.02 8.04
N ASP A 163 -46.27 -11.76 7.99
CA ASP A 163 -47.04 -10.69 7.39
C ASP A 163 -46.58 -10.35 5.96
N PRO A 164 -47.49 -9.88 5.07
CA PRO A 164 -47.12 -9.46 3.72
C PRO A 164 -46.09 -8.32 3.69
N GLY A 165 -46.11 -7.44 4.69
CA GLY A 165 -45.12 -6.36 4.85
C GLY A 165 -43.72 -6.91 5.11
N ASP A 166 -43.60 -7.81 6.09
CA ASP A 166 -42.33 -8.45 6.46
C ASP A 166 -41.75 -9.25 5.30
N ARG A 167 -42.59 -9.99 4.58
CA ARG A 167 -42.20 -10.69 3.34
C ARG A 167 -41.56 -9.76 2.32
N LEU A 168 -42.16 -8.58 2.12
CA LEU A 168 -41.66 -7.60 1.19
C LEU A 168 -40.30 -7.03 1.63
N ILE A 169 -40.15 -6.73 2.93
CA ILE A 169 -38.88 -6.25 3.50
C ILE A 169 -37.79 -7.31 3.30
N ARG A 170 -38.06 -8.56 3.66
CA ARG A 170 -37.11 -9.68 3.47
C ARG A 170 -36.70 -9.86 2.02
N HIS A 171 -37.66 -9.85 1.09
CA HIS A 171 -37.37 -9.98 -0.33
C HIS A 171 -36.49 -8.83 -0.84
N ARG A 172 -36.77 -7.60 -0.41
CA ARG A 172 -35.96 -6.42 -0.75
C ARG A 172 -34.56 -6.48 -0.16
N ALA A 173 -34.41 -6.99 1.05
CA ALA A 173 -33.12 -7.20 1.71
C ALA A 173 -32.24 -8.22 0.95
N CYS A 174 -32.81 -9.36 0.56
CA CYS A 174 -32.10 -10.32 -0.29
C CYS A 174 -31.72 -9.71 -1.65
N THR A 175 -32.65 -8.98 -2.27
CA THR A 175 -32.39 -8.31 -3.55
C THR A 175 -31.29 -7.26 -3.44
N LEU A 176 -31.24 -6.51 -2.32
CA LEU A 176 -30.18 -5.53 -2.04
C LEU A 176 -28.82 -6.22 -2.02
N ARG A 177 -28.70 -7.30 -1.23
CA ARG A 177 -27.47 -8.09 -1.13
C ARG A 177 -27.07 -8.62 -2.50
N ASP A 178 -27.96 -9.32 -3.20
CA ASP A 178 -27.64 -9.96 -4.47
C ASP A 178 -27.24 -8.92 -5.53
N THR A 179 -27.87 -7.74 -5.53
CA THR A 179 -27.49 -6.61 -6.40
C THR A 179 -26.09 -6.09 -6.08
N ALA A 180 -25.75 -5.92 -4.79
CA ALA A 180 -24.42 -5.48 -4.37
C ALA A 180 -23.34 -6.48 -4.80
N TYR A 181 -23.58 -7.78 -4.59
CA TYR A 181 -22.67 -8.85 -5.01
C TYR A 181 -22.48 -8.89 -6.52
N ALA A 182 -23.56 -8.69 -7.30
CA ALA A 182 -23.48 -8.65 -8.75
C ALA A 182 -22.60 -7.49 -9.24
N ILE A 183 -22.83 -6.28 -8.72
CA ILE A 183 -22.04 -5.09 -9.08
C ILE A 183 -20.56 -5.30 -8.71
N VAL A 184 -20.28 -5.75 -7.49
CA VAL A 184 -18.90 -5.99 -7.02
C VAL A 184 -18.21 -7.04 -7.90
N ARG A 185 -18.89 -8.14 -8.21
CA ARG A 185 -18.32 -9.22 -9.04
C ARG A 185 -18.05 -8.81 -10.49
N GLU A 186 -18.88 -7.94 -11.05
CA GLU A 186 -18.75 -7.51 -12.46
C GLU A 186 -17.75 -6.37 -12.63
N GLU A 187 -17.61 -5.50 -11.63
CA GLU A 187 -16.86 -4.25 -11.74
C GLU A 187 -15.50 -4.28 -11.02
N ILE A 188 -15.30 -5.14 -10.02
CA ILE A 188 -13.99 -5.31 -9.38
C ILE A 188 -13.13 -6.33 -10.14
N ASP A 189 -11.91 -5.93 -10.47
CA ASP A 189 -10.88 -6.80 -11.04
C ASP A 189 -10.27 -7.72 -9.96
N GLU A 190 -10.06 -9.00 -10.30
CA GLU A 190 -9.50 -9.99 -9.37
C GLU A 190 -8.10 -9.63 -8.86
N ASP A 191 -7.26 -9.00 -9.69
CA ASP A 191 -5.94 -8.55 -9.29
C ASP A 191 -6.04 -7.32 -8.38
N PHE A 192 -7.05 -6.47 -8.57
CA PHE A 192 -7.30 -5.32 -7.69
C PHE A 192 -7.75 -5.77 -6.30
N GLU A 193 -8.68 -6.74 -6.22
CA GLU A 193 -9.09 -7.30 -4.92
C GLU A 193 -7.91 -7.98 -4.22
N ARG A 194 -7.07 -8.74 -4.96
CA ARG A 194 -5.86 -9.35 -4.39
C ARG A 194 -4.90 -8.29 -3.84
N CYS A 195 -4.68 -7.18 -4.56
CA CYS A 195 -3.89 -6.06 -4.05
C CYS A 195 -4.47 -5.52 -2.73
N CYS A 196 -5.79 -5.36 -2.63
CA CYS A 196 -6.44 -4.88 -1.41
C CYS A 196 -6.26 -5.85 -0.23
N GLU A 197 -6.39 -7.16 -0.47
CA GLU A 197 -6.17 -8.20 0.55
C GLU A 197 -4.70 -8.22 1.04
N GLU A 198 -3.74 -8.10 0.13
CA GLU A 198 -2.32 -8.01 0.46
C GLU A 198 -2.00 -6.77 1.30
N ILE A 199 -2.59 -5.61 0.96
CA ILE A 199 -2.47 -4.37 1.74
C ILE A 199 -3.04 -4.58 3.14
N GLN A 200 -4.24 -5.17 3.26
CA GLN A 200 -4.85 -5.46 4.54
C GLN A 200 -3.97 -6.38 5.40
N GLU A 201 -3.42 -7.44 4.83
CA GLU A 201 -2.56 -8.38 5.55
C GLU A 201 -1.22 -7.74 5.95
N SER A 202 -0.63 -6.94 5.05
CA SER A 202 0.58 -6.14 5.31
C SER A 202 0.38 -5.18 6.49
N ARG A 203 -0.71 -4.43 6.49
CA ARG A 203 -1.07 -3.51 7.60
C ARG A 203 -1.27 -4.26 8.91
N LYS A 204 -1.94 -5.41 8.87
CA LYS A 204 -2.13 -6.28 10.05
C LYS A 204 -0.79 -6.80 10.59
N LYS A 205 0.12 -7.24 9.71
CA LYS A 205 1.48 -7.69 10.09
C LYS A 205 2.32 -6.56 10.70
N ARG A 206 2.13 -5.31 10.24
CA ARG A 206 2.77 -4.11 10.80
C ARG A 206 2.13 -3.61 12.10
N GLY A 207 1.07 -4.26 12.59
CA GLY A 207 0.32 -3.82 13.79
C GLY A 207 -0.50 -2.56 13.56
N MET A 208 -0.72 -2.16 12.31
CA MET A 208 -1.51 -1.00 11.92
C MET A 208 -2.99 -1.42 11.87
N CYS A 209 -3.82 -0.94 12.80
CA CYS A 209 -5.27 -1.19 12.75
C CYS A 209 -5.91 -0.46 11.56
N CYS A 210 -7.03 -1.00 11.05
CA CYS A 210 -7.73 -0.51 9.86
C CYS A 210 -8.09 0.98 9.93
N SER A 211 -8.23 1.55 11.13
CA SER A 211 -8.46 2.97 11.38
C SER A 211 -7.14 3.73 11.59
N SER A 212 -6.18 3.62 10.67
CA SER A 212 -4.93 4.38 10.78
C SER A 212 -5.24 5.87 10.80
N SER A 213 -5.26 6.46 12.00
CA SER A 213 -5.64 7.83 12.30
C SER A 213 -4.85 8.88 11.51
N LYS A 214 -3.73 8.49 10.86
CA LYS A 214 -2.92 9.39 10.03
C LYS A 214 -3.58 9.76 8.69
N TYR A 215 -4.46 8.93 8.13
CA TYR A 215 -5.04 9.17 6.80
C TYR A 215 -6.56 9.36 6.79
N ALA A 216 -7.26 9.09 7.89
CA ALA A 216 -8.68 9.42 8.02
C ALA A 216 -8.87 10.95 8.12
N PRO A 217 -9.90 11.54 7.49
CA PRO A 217 -10.14 12.99 7.53
C PRO A 217 -10.29 13.52 8.97
N SER A 218 -9.53 14.58 9.32
CA SER A 218 -9.51 15.14 10.69
C SER A 218 -10.84 15.75 11.14
N TYR A 219 -11.71 16.14 10.20
CA TYR A 219 -12.97 16.84 10.51
C TYR A 219 -14.02 15.94 11.18
N TYR A 220 -13.92 14.62 11.06
CA TYR A 220 -14.93 13.71 11.64
C TYR A 220 -14.94 13.70 13.18
N HIS A 221 -13.90 14.23 13.83
CA HIS A 221 -13.83 14.39 15.30
C HIS A 221 -14.65 15.58 15.84
N VAL A 222 -15.40 16.28 14.98
CA VAL A 222 -16.23 17.43 15.37
C VAL A 222 -17.64 17.00 15.83
N MET A 223 -18.00 15.72 15.68
CA MET A 223 -19.23 15.15 16.27
C MET A 223 -19.00 14.78 17.76
N PRO A 224 -19.93 15.10 18.69
CA PRO A 224 -19.75 14.82 20.11
C PRO A 224 -19.54 13.33 20.37
N LYS A 225 -18.45 12.99 21.06
CA LYS A 225 -18.25 11.64 21.60
C LYS A 225 -19.43 11.30 22.51
N GLN A 226 -20.23 10.31 22.13
CA GLN A 226 -21.13 9.68 23.09
C GLN A 226 -20.31 9.09 24.23
N ASN A 227 -20.75 9.37 25.46
CA ASN A 227 -19.99 9.13 26.69
C ASN A 227 -19.96 7.64 27.09
N SER A 228 -18.82 7.26 27.69
CA SER A 228 -18.48 6.06 28.50
C SER A 228 -18.21 4.75 27.73
N VAL A 229 -17.09 4.04 27.93
CA VAL A 229 -16.45 3.58 29.19
C VAL A 229 -14.89 3.71 29.13
N PRO A 230 -14.18 3.87 30.27
CA PRO A 230 -12.78 4.32 30.30
C PRO A 230 -11.75 3.18 30.32
N GLY A 231 -10.71 3.29 29.50
CA GLY A 231 -9.51 2.47 29.65
C GLY A 231 -8.63 2.33 28.41
N CYS A 232 -7.91 3.38 28.01
CA CYS A 232 -6.56 3.20 27.47
C CYS A 232 -5.78 4.52 27.54
N LYS A 233 -4.60 4.45 28.15
CA LYS A 233 -3.76 5.59 28.52
C LYS A 233 -3.22 6.27 27.26
N LYS A 234 -3.42 7.59 27.16
CA LYS A 234 -2.72 8.45 26.21
C LYS A 234 -1.26 8.60 26.68
N THR A 235 -0.32 8.35 25.79
CA THR A 235 1.03 8.91 25.89
C THR A 235 1.09 10.12 24.97
N ASP A 236 1.10 11.30 25.57
CA ASP A 236 1.36 12.57 24.89
C ASP A 236 2.82 12.64 24.44
N SER A 237 3.05 13.05 23.19
CA SER A 237 4.31 13.69 22.79
C SER A 237 3.99 14.90 21.95
N LYS A 238 4.23 16.07 22.55
CA LYS A 238 4.28 17.38 21.92
C LYS A 238 5.45 17.45 20.93
N GLY A 239 5.23 18.07 19.78
CA GLY A 239 6.29 18.47 18.85
C GLY A 239 5.75 19.48 17.85
N SER A 240 5.86 20.76 18.20
CA SER A 240 5.62 21.90 17.32
C SER A 240 6.78 22.09 16.35
N GLU A 241 6.53 22.31 15.06
CA GLU A 241 7.35 23.22 14.24
C GLU A 241 6.67 23.64 12.92
N LYS A 242 6.87 24.90 12.55
CA LYS A 242 6.28 25.62 11.41
C LYS A 242 7.20 25.56 10.19
N MET A 243 6.59 25.35 9.02
CA MET A 243 6.89 25.86 7.66
C MET A 243 8.33 26.11 7.20
N LYS A 244 8.72 25.46 6.07
CA LYS A 244 9.26 26.16 4.87
C LYS A 244 9.29 25.25 3.63
N MET A 245 8.82 25.74 2.49
CA MET A 245 9.16 25.20 1.15
C MET A 245 10.54 25.74 0.71
N PRO A 246 11.30 25.01 -0.12
CA PRO A 246 11.34 25.40 -1.54
C PRO A 246 11.63 24.28 -2.59
N ALA A 247 11.21 24.60 -3.83
CA ALA A 247 11.79 24.35 -5.17
C ALA A 247 12.09 22.92 -5.71
N VAL A 248 11.55 22.69 -6.92
CA VAL A 248 11.80 21.59 -7.88
C VAL A 248 13.19 21.72 -8.53
N PRO A 249 13.82 20.63 -9.02
CA PRO A 249 13.82 20.41 -10.48
C PRO A 249 13.77 18.93 -10.96
N VAL A 250 12.89 18.71 -11.95
CA VAL A 250 12.99 17.97 -13.24
C VAL A 250 13.73 16.61 -13.39
N ASP A 251 12.97 15.68 -13.98
CA ASP A 251 13.22 14.48 -14.79
C ASP A 251 14.00 13.26 -14.27
N SER A 252 13.29 12.12 -14.25
CA SER A 252 13.74 10.89 -14.93
C SER A 252 12.56 9.95 -15.18
N SER A 253 12.26 9.77 -16.46
CA SER A 253 11.24 8.88 -17.00
C SER A 253 11.72 7.43 -17.06
N THR A 254 10.90 6.46 -16.62
CA THR A 254 10.86 5.08 -17.14
C THR A 254 9.53 4.41 -16.71
N PRO A 255 9.02 3.37 -17.42
CA PRO A 255 7.64 3.34 -17.89
C PRO A 255 6.71 2.64 -16.89
N ARG A 256 5.61 3.31 -16.57
CA ARG A 256 4.51 2.76 -15.75
C ARG A 256 3.69 1.80 -16.63
N SER A 257 3.40 0.60 -16.13
CA SER A 257 2.51 -0.36 -16.78
C SER A 257 1.12 0.25 -17.00
N ASN A 258 0.67 0.29 -18.25
CA ASN A 258 -0.56 0.94 -18.74
C ASN A 258 -1.90 0.31 -18.25
N SER A 259 -1.89 -0.64 -17.32
CA SER A 259 -3.12 -1.28 -16.83
C SER A 259 -3.91 -0.43 -15.82
N LYS A 260 -3.23 0.35 -14.97
CA LYS A 260 -3.86 1.20 -13.93
C LYS A 260 -4.68 2.37 -14.49
N LEU A 261 -4.23 2.94 -15.62
CA LEU A 261 -4.96 4.04 -16.29
C LEU A 261 -6.22 3.56 -16.99
N HIS A 262 -6.24 2.30 -17.46
CA HIS A 262 -7.40 1.75 -18.16
C HIS A 262 -8.60 1.60 -17.22
N PHE A 263 -8.41 1.16 -15.97
CA PHE A 263 -9.51 1.01 -15.01
C PHE A 263 -10.13 2.35 -14.64
N ILE A 264 -9.31 3.34 -14.25
CA ILE A 264 -9.79 4.67 -13.86
C ILE A 264 -10.48 5.37 -15.04
N GLN A 265 -9.94 5.27 -16.25
CA GLN A 265 -10.53 5.90 -17.42
C GLN A 265 -11.85 5.21 -17.83
N THR A 266 -11.90 3.88 -17.79
CA THR A 266 -13.14 3.13 -18.07
C THR A 266 -14.20 3.37 -16.98
N PHE A 267 -13.78 3.47 -15.72
CA PHE A 267 -14.67 3.73 -14.58
C PHE A 267 -15.21 5.16 -14.61
N LEU A 268 -14.37 6.18 -14.81
CA LEU A 268 -14.80 7.59 -14.93
C LEU A 268 -15.69 7.81 -16.17
N GLU A 269 -15.41 7.13 -17.29
CA GLU A 269 -16.29 7.19 -18.47
C GLU A 269 -17.66 6.53 -18.21
N LYS A 270 -17.72 5.44 -17.44
CA LYS A 270 -18.99 4.80 -17.04
C LYS A 270 -19.77 5.67 -16.05
N VAL A 271 -19.11 6.22 -15.03
CA VAL A 271 -19.72 7.14 -14.06
C VAL A 271 -20.24 8.40 -14.76
N SER A 272 -19.46 8.99 -15.67
CA SER A 272 -19.87 10.17 -16.44
C SER A 272 -21.07 9.90 -17.35
N LYS A 273 -21.24 8.69 -17.87
CA LYS A 273 -22.42 8.32 -18.68
C LYS A 273 -23.66 8.07 -17.82
N SER A 274 -23.50 7.63 -16.57
CA SER A 274 -24.62 7.38 -15.65
C SER A 274 -25.19 8.65 -14.99
N LEU A 275 -24.45 9.77 -14.99
CA LEU A 275 -24.88 11.06 -14.43
C LEU A 275 -25.59 11.98 -15.45
N ILE A 276 -25.67 11.59 -16.73
CA ILE A 276 -26.21 12.40 -17.84
C ILE A 276 -27.58 11.89 -18.34
N LEU A 277 -28.13 10.83 -17.75
CA LEU A 277 -29.48 10.30 -18.02
C LEU A 277 -30.33 10.33 -16.76
#